data_AF-F9ERR1-F1
#
_entry.id   AF-F9ERR1-F1
#
_cell.length_a   1.000
_cell.length_b   1.000
_cell.length_c   1.000
_cell.angle_alpha   90.00
_cell.angle_beta   90.00
_cell.angle_gamma   90.00
#
_symmetry.space_group_name_H-M   'P 1'
#
loop_
_entity.id
_entity.type
_entity.pdbx_description
1 polymer ?
#
loop_
_entity_poly.entity_id
_entity_poly.type
_entity_poly.pdbx_seq_one_letter_code
_entity_poly.pdbx_strand_id
1 'polypeptide(L)'
;MDLIEKNWDQIANSLDITLKLLKSFGYNKDNLSAYTPILPIALYILENNIDYKIINHSSFNKDRELIKEWIIKSTLKKIFTGSENIAKIVRDVVLENKTNKFPLKEIREKLKTIPGRNINFSEDEIEGLLDYGYYDEETFSILQLLYPNLDYKNKFHIDHIYPKSKFNQKYLKKQNVNFLSYMIVIILQIFNY
;
A
#
# COMPACT_ATOMS: atom_id res chain seq x y z
N MET A 1 -32.08 -7.73 -5.70
CA MET A 1 -31.09 -8.78 -5.36
C MET A 1 -30.49 -9.40 -6.62
N ASP A 2 -31.31 -9.53 -7.67
CA ASP A 2 -31.00 -10.20 -8.94
C ASP A 2 -29.74 -9.71 -9.68
N LEU A 3 -29.39 -8.41 -9.60
CA LEU A 3 -28.23 -7.87 -10.30
C LEU A 3 -26.90 -8.27 -9.67
N ILE A 4 -26.86 -8.40 -8.33
CA ILE A 4 -25.65 -8.83 -7.62
C ILE A 4 -25.47 -10.33 -7.83
N GLU A 5 -26.55 -11.11 -7.69
CA GLU A 5 -26.52 -12.56 -7.91
C GLU A 5 -26.08 -12.91 -9.33
N LYS A 6 -26.61 -12.21 -10.34
CA LYS A 6 -26.24 -12.43 -11.74
C LYS A 6 -24.76 -12.14 -12.03
N ASN A 7 -24.16 -11.19 -11.31
CA ASN A 7 -22.76 -10.79 -11.51
C ASN A 7 -21.82 -11.38 -10.45
N TRP A 8 -22.32 -12.26 -9.57
CA TRP A 8 -21.59 -12.75 -8.40
C TRP A 8 -20.25 -13.39 -8.79
N ASP A 9 -20.25 -14.23 -9.83
CA ASP A 9 -19.04 -14.92 -10.28
C ASP A 9 -17.95 -13.95 -10.74
N GLN A 10 -18.32 -12.86 -11.42
CA GLN A 10 -17.37 -11.84 -11.87
C GLN A 10 -16.82 -11.03 -10.70
N ILE A 11 -17.68 -10.67 -9.74
CA ILE A 11 -17.29 -9.95 -8.52
C ILE A 11 -16.36 -10.81 -7.67
N ALA A 12 -16.70 -12.09 -7.47
CA ALA A 12 -15.89 -13.02 -6.70
C ALA A 12 -14.52 -13.23 -7.36
N ASN A 13 -14.48 -13.38 -8.68
CA ASN A 13 -13.24 -13.52 -9.43
C ASN A 13 -12.36 -12.25 -9.36
N SER A 14 -12.94 -11.05 -9.48
CA SER A 14 -12.16 -9.81 -9.39
C SER A 14 -11.57 -9.60 -7.98
N LEU A 15 -12.31 -9.97 -6.94
CA LEU A 15 -11.82 -9.98 -5.56
C LEU A 15 -10.68 -11.00 -5.38
N ASP A 16 -10.83 -12.22 -5.88
CA ASP A 16 -9.78 -13.25 -5.79
C ASP A 16 -8.48 -12.82 -6.50
N ILE A 17 -8.59 -12.26 -7.72
CA ILE A 17 -7.43 -11.70 -8.44
C ILE A 17 -6.79 -10.57 -7.62
N THR A 18 -7.59 -9.69 -7.02
CA THR A 18 -7.11 -8.60 -6.18
C THR A 18 -6.33 -9.11 -4.97
N LEU A 19 -6.87 -10.10 -4.25
CA LEU A 19 -6.20 -10.67 -3.08
C LEU A 19 -4.90 -11.38 -3.48
N LYS A 20 -4.88 -12.11 -4.60
CA LYS A 20 -3.65 -12.72 -5.13
C LYS A 20 -2.63 -11.68 -5.57
N LEU A 21 -3.07 -10.55 -6.14
CA LEU A 21 -2.21 -9.42 -6.48
C LEU A 21 -1.59 -8.80 -5.22
N LEU A 22 -2.39 -8.52 -4.19
CA LEU A 22 -1.89 -7.99 -2.92
C LEU A 22 -0.92 -8.96 -2.23
N LYS A 23 -1.22 -10.27 -2.26
CA LYS A 23 -0.30 -11.31 -1.80
C LYS A 23 1.02 -11.28 -2.55
N SER A 24 1.02 -10.97 -3.85
CA SER A 24 2.26 -10.83 -4.64
C SER A 24 3.09 -9.61 -4.24
N PHE A 25 2.50 -8.63 -3.56
CA PHE A 25 3.19 -7.50 -2.92
C PHE A 25 3.66 -7.81 -1.49
N GLY A 26 3.31 -8.99 -0.94
CA GLY A 26 3.63 -9.41 0.42
C GLY A 26 2.55 -9.09 1.46
N TYR A 27 1.41 -8.54 1.06
CA TYR A 27 0.29 -8.33 1.98
C TYR A 27 -0.40 -9.64 2.37
N ASN A 28 -0.88 -9.68 3.60
CA ASN A 28 -1.67 -10.74 4.21
C ASN A 28 -2.61 -10.13 5.27
N LYS A 29 -3.36 -10.98 5.96
CA LYS A 29 -4.35 -10.55 6.97
C LYS A 29 -3.74 -9.84 8.19
N ASP A 30 -2.47 -10.07 8.48
CA ASP A 30 -1.79 -9.59 9.69
C ASP A 30 -1.07 -8.24 9.44
N ASN A 31 -0.94 -7.79 8.19
CA ASN A 31 -0.22 -6.56 7.81
C ASN A 31 -1.04 -5.61 6.92
N LEU A 32 -2.36 -5.81 6.88
CA LEU A 32 -3.29 -4.99 6.13
C LEU A 32 -4.35 -4.45 7.07
N SER A 33 -4.17 -3.20 7.54
CA SER A 33 -5.00 -2.64 8.61
C SER A 33 -6.42 -2.28 8.21
N ALA A 34 -6.74 -2.25 6.92
CA ALA A 34 -8.09 -2.03 6.43
C ALA A 34 -8.35 -2.72 5.09
N TYR A 35 -9.55 -3.27 4.94
CA TYR A 35 -10.00 -3.88 3.68
C TYR A 35 -10.61 -2.87 2.70
N THR A 36 -11.10 -1.72 3.16
CA THR A 36 -11.73 -0.70 2.29
C THR A 36 -10.81 -0.19 1.16
N PRO A 37 -9.50 0.05 1.39
CA PRO A 37 -8.54 0.38 0.32
C PRO A 37 -8.45 -0.64 -0.82
N ILE A 38 -8.89 -1.88 -0.60
CA ILE A 38 -8.85 -2.97 -1.61
C ILE A 38 -9.96 -2.79 -2.65
N LEU A 39 -11.11 -2.26 -2.23
CA LEU A 39 -12.33 -2.22 -3.06
C LEU A 39 -12.14 -1.48 -4.40
N PRO A 40 -11.47 -0.31 -4.46
CA PRO A 40 -11.18 0.36 -5.72
C PRO A 40 -10.34 -0.46 -6.69
N ILE A 41 -9.46 -1.33 -6.17
CA ILE A 41 -8.61 -2.21 -7.00
C ILE A 41 -9.48 -3.32 -7.61
N ALA A 42 -10.31 -3.96 -6.79
CA ALA A 42 -11.23 -5.01 -7.25
C ALA A 42 -12.22 -4.48 -8.28
N LEU A 43 -12.73 -3.27 -8.07
CA LEU A 43 -13.58 -2.61 -9.04
C LEU A 43 -12.85 -2.30 -10.35
N TYR A 44 -11.62 -1.78 -10.29
CA TYR A 44 -10.81 -1.56 -11.49
C TYR A 44 -10.61 -2.85 -12.30
N ILE A 45 -10.31 -3.97 -11.62
CA ILE A 45 -10.15 -5.29 -12.24
C ILE A 45 -11.46 -5.76 -12.88
N LEU A 46 -12.59 -5.58 -12.19
CA LEU A 46 -13.92 -5.94 -12.66
C LEU A 46 -14.30 -5.17 -13.93
N GLU A 47 -14.27 -3.84 -13.88
CA GLU A 47 -14.72 -2.97 -14.98
C GLU A 47 -13.87 -3.15 -16.26
N ASN A 48 -12.59 -3.49 -16.09
CA ASN A 48 -11.66 -3.68 -17.21
C ASN A 48 -11.53 -5.15 -17.64
N ASN A 49 -12.29 -6.07 -17.04
CA ASN A 49 -12.21 -7.52 -17.29
C ASN A 49 -10.77 -8.06 -17.24
N ILE A 50 -10.00 -7.60 -16.24
CA ILE A 50 -8.58 -7.94 -16.13
C ILE A 50 -8.43 -9.35 -15.55
N ASP A 51 -7.63 -10.18 -16.23
CA ASP A 51 -7.32 -11.55 -15.82
C ASP A 51 -6.09 -11.62 -14.88
N TYR A 52 -5.70 -12.84 -14.49
CA TYR A 52 -4.55 -13.10 -13.62
C TYR A 52 -3.21 -12.57 -14.14
N LYS A 53 -3.10 -12.15 -15.41
CA LYS A 53 -1.86 -11.57 -15.97
C LYS A 53 -1.46 -10.28 -15.25
N ILE A 54 -2.39 -9.58 -14.61
CA ILE A 54 -2.06 -8.40 -13.79
C ILE A 54 -1.01 -8.71 -12.72
N ILE A 55 -0.93 -9.95 -12.25
CA ILE A 55 -0.02 -10.38 -11.17
C ILE A 55 1.44 -10.39 -11.61
N ASN A 56 1.75 -10.81 -12.85
CA ASN A 56 3.14 -11.07 -13.26
C ASN A 56 3.50 -10.61 -14.68
N HIS A 57 2.52 -10.43 -15.57
CA HIS A 57 2.81 -10.10 -16.96
C HIS A 57 3.31 -8.66 -17.08
N SER A 58 4.26 -8.43 -18.00
CA SER A 58 4.95 -7.15 -18.15
C SER A 58 4.04 -6.01 -18.61
N SER A 59 2.98 -6.30 -19.36
CA SER A 59 1.98 -5.31 -19.80
C SER A 59 1.29 -4.56 -18.64
N PHE A 60 1.29 -5.16 -17.45
CA PHE A 60 0.69 -4.62 -16.23
C PHE A 60 1.72 -4.06 -15.24
N ASN A 61 3.00 -3.90 -15.63
CA ASN A 61 4.02 -3.30 -14.76
C ASN A 61 3.55 -1.97 -14.17
N LYS A 62 3.01 -1.10 -15.02
CA LYS A 62 2.54 0.22 -14.59
C LYS A 62 1.32 0.16 -13.68
N ASP A 63 0.40 -0.76 -13.94
CA ASP A 63 -0.77 -0.97 -13.07
C ASP A 63 -0.36 -1.43 -11.68
N ARG A 64 0.56 -2.40 -11.61
CA ARG A 64 1.10 -2.87 -10.34
C ARG A 64 1.80 -1.78 -9.56
N GLU A 65 2.59 -0.91 -10.22
CA GLU A 65 3.20 0.26 -9.57
C GLU A 65 2.15 1.19 -8.95
N LEU A 66 1.12 1.56 -9.73
CA LEU A 66 0.08 2.48 -9.29
C LEU A 66 -0.79 1.87 -8.18
N ILE A 67 -1.15 0.60 -8.29
CA ILE A 67 -1.92 -0.13 -7.28
C ILE A 67 -1.11 -0.30 -5.99
N LYS A 68 0.19 -0.62 -6.09
CA LYS A 68 1.09 -0.73 -4.93
C LYS A 68 1.22 0.61 -4.22
N GLU A 69 1.38 1.70 -4.97
CA GLU A 69 1.45 3.04 -4.39
C GLU A 69 0.12 3.45 -3.73
N TRP A 70 -1.01 3.10 -4.34
CA TRP A 70 -2.35 3.31 -3.78
C TRP A 70 -2.52 2.60 -2.43
N ILE A 71 -2.29 1.28 -2.38
CA ILE A 71 -2.57 0.49 -1.19
C ILE A 71 -1.69 0.94 -0.01
N ILE A 72 -0.42 1.23 -0.25
CA ILE A 72 0.51 1.74 0.77
C ILE A 72 0.01 3.08 1.32
N LYS A 73 -0.21 4.06 0.45
CA LYS A 73 -0.53 5.42 0.88
C LYS A 73 -1.91 5.54 1.52
N SER A 74 -2.92 4.90 0.93
CA SER A 74 -4.30 4.97 1.45
C SER A 74 -4.45 4.29 2.81
N THR A 75 -3.70 3.20 3.04
CA THR A 75 -3.64 2.50 4.34
C THR A 75 -2.92 3.34 5.39
N LEU A 76 -1.70 3.81 5.10
CA LEU A 76 -0.92 4.63 6.05
C LEU A 76 -1.64 5.93 6.44
N LYS A 77 -2.33 6.55 5.48
CA LYS A 77 -3.13 7.76 5.72
C LYS A 77 -4.50 7.50 6.36
N LYS A 78 -4.90 6.24 6.51
CA LYS A 78 -6.18 5.81 7.09
C LYS A 78 -7.38 6.57 6.50
N ILE A 79 -7.34 6.85 5.19
CA ILE A 79 -8.25 7.80 4.52
C ILE A 79 -9.72 7.38 4.52
N PHE A 80 -10.03 6.12 4.83
CA PHE A 80 -11.40 5.62 4.89
C PHE A 80 -12.02 5.71 6.30
N THR A 81 -11.25 6.13 7.31
CA THR A 81 -11.72 6.23 8.70
C THR A 81 -12.64 7.43 8.88
N GLY A 82 -13.82 7.25 9.47
CA GLY A 82 -14.69 8.35 9.91
C GLY A 82 -15.52 9.06 8.83
N SER A 83 -15.53 8.60 7.57
CA SER A 83 -16.47 9.11 6.56
C SER A 83 -16.78 8.09 5.46
N GLU A 84 -18.05 7.68 5.37
CA GLU A 84 -18.54 6.75 4.34
C GLU A 84 -18.45 7.32 2.92
N ASN A 85 -18.42 8.65 2.77
CA ASN A 85 -18.40 9.31 1.47
C ASN A 85 -17.09 9.08 0.69
N ILE A 86 -15.98 8.77 1.36
CA ILE A 86 -14.68 8.57 0.68
C ILE A 86 -14.72 7.34 -0.22
N ALA A 87 -15.31 6.24 0.26
CA ALA A 87 -15.46 5.02 -0.54
C ALA A 87 -16.27 5.28 -1.80
N LYS A 88 -17.37 6.03 -1.69
CA LYS A 88 -18.19 6.43 -2.83
C LYS A 88 -17.41 7.31 -3.82
N ILE A 89 -16.70 8.31 -3.34
CA ILE A 89 -15.93 9.23 -4.19
C ILE A 89 -14.86 8.48 -4.98
N VAL A 90 -14.10 7.60 -4.32
CA VAL A 90 -13.06 6.81 -4.99
C VAL A 90 -13.68 5.83 -5.99
N ARG A 91 -14.80 5.20 -5.63
CA ARG A 91 -15.56 4.33 -6.53
C ARG A 91 -15.98 5.05 -7.80
N ASP A 92 -16.57 6.24 -7.65
CA ASP A 92 -17.08 7.00 -8.80
C ASP A 92 -15.92 7.41 -9.74
N VAL A 93 -14.75 7.78 -9.20
CA VAL A 93 -13.54 8.02 -10.01
C VAL A 93 -13.08 6.77 -10.79
N VAL A 94 -13.14 5.59 -10.17
CA VAL A 94 -12.77 4.34 -10.85
C VAL A 94 -13.76 3.99 -11.96
N LEU A 95 -15.06 4.21 -11.75
CA LEU A 95 -16.09 3.98 -12.77
C LEU A 95 -16.01 4.97 -13.94
N GLU A 96 -15.62 6.22 -13.68
CA GLU A 96 -15.44 7.25 -14.70
C GLU A 96 -14.11 7.13 -15.46
N ASN A 97 -13.23 6.22 -15.03
CA ASN A 97 -11.92 6.03 -15.65
C ASN A 97 -12.05 5.50 -17.08
N LYS A 98 -11.57 6.30 -18.05
CA LYS A 98 -11.54 5.93 -19.48
C LYS A 98 -10.17 5.42 -19.93
N THR A 99 -9.21 5.32 -19.02
CA THR A 99 -7.84 4.92 -19.33
C THR A 99 -7.64 3.42 -19.11
N ASN A 100 -6.72 2.82 -19.86
CA ASN A 100 -6.34 1.42 -19.69
C ASN A 100 -5.42 1.18 -18.46
N LYS A 101 -5.38 2.11 -17.50
CA LYS A 101 -4.51 2.06 -16.32
C LYS A 101 -5.27 2.37 -15.04
N PHE A 102 -4.76 1.89 -13.91
CA PHE A 102 -5.33 2.22 -12.60
C PHE A 102 -5.31 3.75 -12.34
N PRO A 103 -6.45 4.41 -12.05
CA PRO A 103 -6.60 5.87 -12.07
C PRO A 103 -6.11 6.57 -10.79
N LEU A 104 -4.89 6.25 -10.34
CA LEU A 104 -4.33 6.80 -9.10
C LEU A 104 -4.23 8.33 -9.13
N LYS A 105 -3.89 8.91 -10.28
CA LYS A 105 -3.73 10.36 -10.42
C LYS A 105 -5.07 11.07 -10.21
N GLU A 106 -6.13 10.56 -10.85
CA GLU A 106 -7.48 11.10 -10.76
C GLU A 106 -8.02 10.96 -9.34
N ILE A 107 -7.77 9.80 -8.70
CA ILE A 107 -8.13 9.58 -7.29
C ILE A 107 -7.43 10.62 -6.40
N ARG A 108 -6.13 10.89 -6.61
CA ARG A 108 -5.38 11.92 -5.85
C ARG A 108 -5.98 13.29 -5.98
N GLU A 109 -6.23 13.73 -7.20
CA GLU A 109 -6.76 15.07 -7.44
C GLU A 109 -8.14 15.22 -6.79
N LYS A 110 -8.97 14.18 -6.83
CA LYS A 110 -10.27 14.20 -6.15
C LYS A 110 -10.15 14.22 -4.62
N LEU A 111 -9.24 13.44 -4.05
CA LEU A 111 -9.05 13.39 -2.60
C LEU A 111 -8.41 14.67 -2.04
N LYS A 112 -7.55 15.35 -2.82
CA LYS A 112 -6.95 16.64 -2.43
C LYS A 112 -7.99 17.73 -2.17
N THR A 113 -9.16 17.68 -2.81
CA THR A 113 -10.23 18.66 -2.57
C THR A 113 -10.97 18.43 -1.26
N ILE A 114 -10.65 17.35 -0.52
CA ILE A 114 -11.33 16.96 0.71
C ILE A 114 -10.36 17.17 1.88
N PRO A 115 -10.70 18.01 2.88
CA PRO A 115 -9.86 18.25 4.05
C PRO A 115 -9.48 16.94 4.76
N GLY A 116 -8.19 16.76 5.04
CA GLY A 116 -7.67 15.61 5.79
C GLY A 116 -7.64 14.28 5.02
N ARG A 117 -7.88 14.26 3.70
CA ARG A 117 -7.92 13.02 2.89
C ARG A 117 -6.86 12.96 1.80
N ASN A 118 -5.92 13.90 1.78
CA ASN A 118 -4.80 13.88 0.87
C ASN A 118 -3.94 12.62 1.10
N ILE A 119 -3.67 11.87 0.03
CA ILE A 119 -2.83 10.67 0.11
C ILE A 119 -1.34 10.96 -0.12
N ASN A 120 -0.97 12.20 -0.43
CA ASN A 120 0.41 12.65 -0.37
C ASN A 120 0.76 13.00 1.08
N PHE A 121 1.99 12.69 1.47
CA PHE A 121 2.51 13.05 2.78
C PHE A 121 3.18 14.42 2.72
N SER A 122 2.90 15.28 3.72
CA SER A 122 3.77 16.41 4.05
C SER A 122 5.03 15.93 4.76
N GLU A 123 6.02 16.82 4.90
CA GLU A 123 7.25 16.51 5.65
C GLU A 123 6.94 16.13 7.10
N ASP A 124 6.09 16.91 7.79
CA ASP A 124 5.67 16.62 9.17
C ASP A 124 4.98 15.25 9.31
N GLU A 125 4.17 14.86 8.33
CA GLU A 125 3.49 13.56 8.34
C GLU A 125 4.45 12.41 8.06
N ILE A 126 5.53 12.65 7.31
CA ILE A 126 6.62 11.66 7.13
C ILE A 126 7.34 11.45 8.46
N GLU A 127 7.57 12.51 9.24
CA GLU A 127 8.16 12.38 10.58
C GLU A 127 7.28 11.56 11.51
N GLY A 128 5.97 11.77 11.49
CA GLY A 128 5.03 10.96 12.29
C GLY A 128 4.94 9.49 11.84
N LEU A 129 5.30 9.15 10.60
CA LEU A 129 5.41 7.74 10.19
C LEU A 129 6.56 7.01 10.91
N LEU A 130 7.51 7.75 11.48
CA LEU A 130 8.66 7.18 12.17
C LEU A 130 8.33 6.74 13.61
N ASP A 131 7.16 7.12 14.12
CA ASP A 131 6.71 6.76 15.48
C ASP A 131 6.06 5.37 15.55
N TYR A 132 5.75 4.74 14.41
CA TYR A 132 5.18 3.40 14.35
C TYR A 132 6.19 2.33 14.82
N GLY A 133 5.75 1.47 15.74
CA GLY A 133 6.53 0.39 16.32
C GLY A 133 6.40 -0.93 15.54
N TYR A 134 7.18 -1.94 15.95
CA TYR A 134 7.25 -3.23 15.27
C TYR A 134 5.90 -3.92 15.04
N TYR A 135 5.05 -3.89 16.07
CA TYR A 135 3.76 -4.58 16.09
C TYR A 135 2.63 -3.84 15.37
N ASP A 136 2.90 -2.64 14.87
CA ASP A 136 1.88 -1.88 14.15
C ASP A 136 1.69 -2.45 12.75
N GLU A 137 0.42 -2.68 12.37
CA GLU A 137 0.04 -3.21 11.06
C GLU A 137 0.55 -2.31 9.91
N GLU A 138 0.76 -1.02 10.19
CA GLU A 138 1.31 -0.03 9.27
C GLU A 138 2.81 -0.22 8.95
N THR A 139 3.57 -0.87 9.83
CA THR A 139 5.03 -1.04 9.72
C THR A 139 5.45 -1.74 8.44
N PHE A 140 4.67 -2.72 7.98
CA PHE A 140 4.92 -3.37 6.70
C PHE A 140 4.82 -2.42 5.51
N SER A 141 3.84 -1.51 5.50
CA SER A 141 3.66 -0.53 4.43
C SER A 141 4.76 0.54 4.46
N ILE A 142 5.26 0.90 5.65
CA ILE A 142 6.43 1.79 5.81
C ILE A 142 7.68 1.12 5.24
N LEU A 143 7.95 -0.15 5.59
CA LEU A 143 9.10 -0.89 5.07
C LEU A 143 9.09 -0.94 3.53
N GLN A 144 7.93 -1.17 2.92
CA GLN A 144 7.79 -1.16 1.46
C GLN A 144 8.15 0.18 0.81
N LEU A 145 7.96 1.32 1.49
CA LEU A 145 8.41 2.64 1.00
C LEU A 145 9.92 2.80 1.11
N LEU A 146 10.51 2.33 2.21
CA LEU A 146 11.94 2.48 2.50
C LEU A 146 12.81 1.55 1.66
N TYR A 147 12.34 0.31 1.44
CA TYR A 147 13.06 -0.71 0.69
C TYR A 147 12.21 -1.22 -0.48
N PRO A 148 11.95 -0.40 -1.51
CA PRO A 148 11.05 -0.76 -2.61
C PRO A 148 11.53 -1.98 -3.42
N ASN A 149 12.83 -2.26 -3.38
CA ASN A 149 13.50 -3.34 -4.12
C ASN A 149 13.61 -4.67 -3.33
N LEU A 150 13.15 -4.72 -2.08
CA LEU A 150 13.17 -5.95 -1.28
C LEU A 150 12.09 -6.94 -1.78
N ASP A 151 12.41 -8.23 -1.82
CA ASP A 151 11.48 -9.26 -2.31
C ASP A 151 10.46 -9.71 -1.24
N TYR A 152 9.49 -8.85 -0.91
CA TYR A 152 8.42 -9.06 0.09
C TYR A 152 7.56 -10.33 -0.06
N LYS A 153 7.78 -11.16 -1.09
CA LYS A 153 7.09 -12.44 -1.29
C LYS A 153 7.56 -13.52 -0.33
N ASN A 154 8.81 -13.44 0.13
CA ASN A 154 9.33 -14.35 1.14
C ASN A 154 8.86 -13.91 2.53
N LYS A 155 8.59 -14.85 3.44
CA LYS A 155 8.36 -14.54 4.86
C LYS A 155 9.66 -13.95 5.43
N PHE A 156 9.79 -12.63 5.43
CA PHE A 156 10.80 -11.99 6.25
C PHE A 156 10.30 -12.09 7.68
N HIS A 157 11.05 -12.82 8.50
CA HIS A 157 11.22 -12.33 9.86
C HIS A 157 11.94 -11.00 9.71
N ILE A 158 11.20 -9.92 9.96
CA ILE A 158 11.68 -8.54 9.79
C ILE A 158 13.04 -8.35 10.48
N ASP A 159 13.30 -9.14 11.53
CA ASP A 159 14.54 -9.33 12.29
C ASP A 159 15.84 -9.55 11.48
N HIS A 160 15.79 -9.75 10.15
CA HIS A 160 16.96 -10.10 9.35
C HIS A 160 17.25 -9.19 8.13
N ILE A 161 16.53 -8.08 7.96
CA ILE A 161 16.77 -7.20 6.79
C ILE A 161 18.13 -6.47 6.89
N TYR A 162 18.65 -6.22 8.10
CA TYR A 162 20.03 -5.78 8.34
C TYR A 162 20.54 -6.28 9.71
N PRO A 163 21.84 -6.66 9.83
CA PRO A 163 22.38 -7.13 11.12
C PRO A 163 22.32 -6.01 12.16
N LYS A 164 21.59 -6.24 13.26
CA LYS A 164 21.48 -5.33 14.42
C LYS A 164 22.83 -4.78 14.88
N SER A 165 23.88 -5.61 14.86
CA SER A 165 25.24 -5.24 15.23
C SER A 165 25.86 -4.12 14.38
N LYS A 166 25.31 -3.85 13.19
CA LYS A 166 25.75 -2.79 12.28
C LYS A 166 25.03 -1.45 12.51
N PHE A 167 23.96 -1.40 13.32
CA PHE A 167 23.29 -0.16 13.72
C PHE A 167 23.94 0.47 14.95
N ASN A 168 25.23 0.73 14.85
CA ASN A 168 25.94 1.53 15.84
C ASN A 168 26.49 2.81 15.19
N GLN A 169 26.54 3.87 15.98
CA GLN A 169 26.89 5.21 15.52
C GLN A 169 28.25 5.25 14.79
N LYS A 170 29.19 4.38 15.20
CA LYS A 170 30.53 4.26 14.62
C LYS A 170 30.51 3.64 13.21
N TYR A 171 29.70 2.62 12.99
CA TYR A 171 29.56 1.95 11.69
C TYR A 171 28.88 2.87 10.66
N LEU A 172 27.85 3.60 11.07
CA LEU A 172 27.05 4.46 10.19
C LEU A 172 27.81 5.70 9.72
N LYS A 173 28.57 6.35 10.63
CA LYS A 173 29.50 7.43 10.26
C LYS A 173 30.55 6.96 9.25
N LYS A 174 31.02 5.71 9.35
CA LYS A 174 32.01 5.13 8.45
C LYS A 174 31.49 4.90 7.03
N GLN A 175 30.17 4.76 6.85
CA GLN A 175 29.53 4.60 5.53
C GLN A 175 29.18 5.94 4.87
N ASN A 176 29.62 7.08 5.42
CA ASN A 176 29.24 8.43 4.99
C ASN A 176 27.71 8.65 4.95
N VAL A 177 26.97 7.85 5.73
CA VAL A 177 25.54 8.01 5.92
C VAL A 177 25.36 9.09 6.99
N ASN A 178 25.23 10.35 6.57
CA ASN A 178 24.84 11.46 7.45
C ASN A 178 23.32 11.67 7.43
N PHE A 179 22.58 10.56 7.56
CA PHE A 179 21.14 10.50 7.45
C PHE A 179 20.55 10.23 8.83
N LEU A 180 19.76 11.20 9.30
CA LEU A 180 18.85 11.21 10.45
C LEU A 180 19.03 10.02 11.41
N SER A 181 19.47 10.32 12.63
CA SER A 181 19.37 9.47 13.83
C SER A 181 18.07 8.65 13.93
N TYR A 182 17.02 9.12 13.26
CA TYR A 182 15.65 8.62 13.22
C TYR A 182 15.42 7.35 12.37
N MET A 183 16.12 7.18 11.23
CA MET A 183 16.05 5.91 10.45
C MET A 183 16.61 4.73 11.27
N ILE A 184 17.62 5.01 12.10
CA ILE A 184 18.23 4.06 13.00
C ILE A 184 17.27 3.71 14.14
N VAL A 185 16.50 4.68 14.66
CA VAL A 185 15.51 4.46 15.72
C VAL A 185 14.37 3.57 15.23
N ILE A 186 13.84 3.79 14.03
CA ILE A 186 12.85 2.92 13.40
C ILE A 186 13.40 1.50 13.24
N ILE A 187 14.63 1.36 12.72
CA ILE A 187 15.26 0.04 12.58
C ILE A 187 15.63 -0.56 13.95
N LEU A 188 15.81 0.23 15.00
CA LEU A 188 16.04 -0.31 16.34
C LEU A 188 14.73 -0.64 17.07
N GLN A 189 13.61 0.04 16.82
CA GLN A 189 12.29 -0.26 17.36
C GLN A 189 11.62 -1.42 16.64
N ILE A 190 11.76 -1.50 15.32
CA ILE A 190 11.31 -2.64 14.51
C ILE A 190 12.06 -3.93 14.89
N PHE A 191 13.27 -3.85 15.47
CA PHE A 191 14.12 -5.01 15.82
C PHE A 191 14.34 -5.16 17.34
N ASN A 192 13.61 -4.39 18.16
CA ASN A 192 13.56 -4.59 19.59
C ASN A 192 12.14 -4.99 19.98
N TYR A 193 12.03 -6.29 20.24
CA TYR A 193 10.88 -7.06 20.72
C TYR A 193 9.90 -7.49 19.66
#